data_AF-A0AAE5LPT3-F1
#
_entry.id   AF-A0AAE5LPT3-F1
#
_cell.length_a   1.000
_cell.length_b   1.000
_cell.length_c   1.000
_cell.angle_alpha   90.00
_cell.angle_beta   90.00
_cell.angle_gamma   90.00
#
_symmetry.space_group_name_H-M   'P 1'
#
loop_
_entity.id
_entity.type
_entity.pdbx_description
1 polymer ?
#
loop_
_entity_poly.entity_id
_entity_poly.type
_entity_poly.pdbx_seq_one_letter_code
_entity_poly.pdbx_strand_id
1 'polypeptide(L)'
;MIKNALKHIHLMYDMDYALLINQTDVQFIFGESPAIKYNKYFNDINENSIGIACKGLITILPISPFLAIIFYDSKLYIPNKDEKHRIYINNSRDINEFNILQYLNTKDKLYAKSTEALRKFVDTNNFEHIDKFKPKIEKEIIGQVDNTSAYVAIKYPQIKYPIKMEYLPSIEKRVNYGDGIRNHVMVTIDELMNELERNSEDNFRVILKGLMVIIKIVKESKSTNLNIQKELMVISEQLFKELNCTNEYELEKIINKLIAFLSI
;
A
#
# COMPACT_ATOMS: atom_id res chain seq x y z
N MET A 1 -7.70 8.65 -14.14
CA MET A 1 -7.76 7.95 -12.84
C MET A 1 -8.22 6.49 -12.97
N ILE A 2 -9.40 6.20 -13.52
CA ILE A 2 -9.92 4.81 -13.68
C ILE A 2 -9.00 3.92 -14.54
N LYS A 3 -8.46 4.41 -15.67
CA LYS A 3 -7.54 3.64 -16.53
C LYS A 3 -6.27 3.18 -15.80
N ASN A 4 -5.72 3.98 -14.88
CA ASN A 4 -4.54 3.59 -14.11
C ASN A 4 -4.89 2.57 -13.02
N ALA A 5 -6.07 2.69 -12.40
CA ALA A 5 -6.54 1.68 -11.44
C ALA A 5 -6.69 0.31 -12.10
N LEU A 6 -7.22 0.25 -13.32
CA LEU A 6 -7.36 -0.99 -14.09
C LEU A 6 -6.01 -1.62 -14.46
N LYS A 7 -4.97 -0.82 -14.75
CA LYS A 7 -3.61 -1.33 -15.05
C LYS A 7 -2.99 -2.07 -13.87
N HIS A 8 -3.29 -1.64 -12.64
CA HIS A 8 -2.67 -2.18 -11.42
C HIS A 8 -3.60 -3.10 -10.63
N ILE A 9 -4.73 -3.52 -11.19
CA ILE A 9 -5.71 -4.38 -10.49
C ILE A 9 -5.15 -5.75 -10.11
N HIS A 10 -4.17 -6.24 -10.89
CA HIS A 10 -3.47 -7.50 -10.63
C HIS A 10 -2.74 -7.48 -9.27
N LEU A 11 -2.38 -6.31 -8.74
CA LEU A 11 -1.75 -6.17 -7.42
C LEU A 11 -2.70 -6.46 -6.25
N MET A 12 -3.99 -6.61 -6.51
CA MET A 12 -5.00 -6.92 -5.50
C MET A 12 -5.57 -8.34 -5.64
N TYR A 13 -5.08 -9.15 -6.58
CA TYR A 13 -5.66 -10.48 -6.87
C TYR A 13 -5.48 -11.49 -5.73
N ASP A 14 -4.50 -11.28 -4.86
CA ASP A 14 -4.24 -12.11 -3.69
C ASP A 14 -5.00 -11.64 -2.43
N MET A 15 -5.66 -10.47 -2.49
CA MET A 15 -6.55 -10.01 -1.43
C MET A 15 -7.84 -10.83 -1.44
N ASP A 16 -8.25 -11.27 -0.26
CA ASP A 16 -9.56 -11.86 -0.05
C ASP A 16 -10.54 -10.75 0.39
N TYR A 17 -11.83 -11.05 0.32
CA TYR A 17 -12.88 -10.09 0.58
C TYR A 17 -14.02 -10.67 1.40
N ALA A 18 -14.75 -9.78 2.05
CA ALA A 18 -15.99 -10.10 2.73
C ALA A 18 -16.94 -8.90 2.79
N LEU A 19 -18.22 -9.19 2.97
CA LEU A 19 -19.23 -8.23 3.37
C LEU A 19 -19.31 -8.18 4.90
N LEU A 20 -18.92 -7.07 5.50
CA LEU A 20 -19.16 -6.78 6.90
C LEU A 20 -20.63 -6.43 7.10
N ILE A 21 -21.30 -7.16 8.00
CA ILE A 21 -22.68 -6.94 8.39
C ILE A 21 -22.68 -6.51 9.85
N ASN A 22 -22.96 -5.23 10.07
CA ASN A 22 -23.09 -4.66 11.40
C ASN A 22 -24.47 -5.00 11.99
N GLN A 23 -24.49 -5.81 13.05
CA GLN A 23 -25.70 -6.21 13.78
C GLN A 23 -25.89 -5.42 15.08
N THR A 24 -25.10 -4.35 15.27
CA THR A 24 -25.13 -3.51 16.48
C THR A 24 -26.00 -2.28 16.26
N ASP A 25 -26.36 -1.60 17.36
CA ASP A 25 -27.10 -0.33 17.31
C ASP A 25 -26.22 0.89 16.98
N VAL A 26 -24.90 0.72 16.86
CA VAL A 26 -23.98 1.79 16.46
C VAL A 26 -23.85 1.76 14.95
N GLN A 27 -24.11 2.88 14.28
CA GLN A 27 -24.02 2.97 12.83
C GLN A 27 -22.59 3.28 12.37
N PHE A 28 -22.26 2.85 11.15
CA PHE A 28 -21.09 3.35 10.46
C PHE A 28 -21.26 4.85 10.13
N ILE A 29 -20.20 5.59 10.36
CA ILE A 29 -20.01 6.99 9.94
C ILE A 29 -19.05 6.97 8.76
N PHE A 30 -19.09 7.98 7.90
CA PHE A 30 -18.19 8.06 6.75
C PHE A 30 -17.64 9.47 6.54
N GLY A 31 -16.39 9.50 6.09
CA GLY A 31 -15.69 10.71 5.69
C GLY A 31 -15.89 11.08 4.24
N GLU A 32 -15.25 12.18 3.83
CA GLU A 32 -15.11 12.59 2.43
C GLU A 32 -14.38 11.53 1.57
N SER A 33 -13.47 10.76 2.19
CA SER A 33 -12.83 9.60 1.59
C SER A 33 -13.30 8.35 2.34
N PRO A 34 -14.43 7.74 1.97
CA PRO A 34 -15.05 6.67 2.75
C PRO A 34 -14.23 5.36 2.70
N ALA A 35 -13.44 5.16 1.65
CA ALA A 35 -12.51 4.03 1.57
C ALA A 35 -11.30 4.26 2.47
N ILE A 36 -11.17 3.45 3.52
CA ILE A 36 -10.04 3.47 4.45
C ILE A 36 -9.01 2.48 3.97
N LYS A 37 -7.74 2.89 3.98
CA LYS A 37 -6.61 1.96 3.91
C LYS A 37 -5.91 1.94 5.26
N TYR A 38 -5.71 0.75 5.81
CA TYR A 38 -5.07 0.55 7.10
C TYR A 38 -4.16 -0.65 7.05
N ASN A 39 -3.11 -0.65 7.87
CA ASN A 39 -2.19 -1.78 7.95
C ASN A 39 -1.80 -2.05 9.40
N LYS A 40 -2.59 -2.91 10.05
CA LYS A 40 -2.35 -3.30 11.45
C LYS A 40 -0.98 -3.97 11.64
N TYR A 41 -0.53 -4.74 10.64
CA TYR A 41 0.70 -5.52 10.70
C TYR A 41 1.96 -4.64 10.78
N PHE A 42 1.91 -3.42 10.24
CA PHE A 42 3.01 -2.45 10.24
C PHE A 42 2.72 -1.23 11.12
N ASN A 43 1.79 -1.33 12.07
CA ASN A 43 1.38 -0.19 12.90
C ASN A 43 2.54 0.34 13.78
N ASP A 44 3.46 -0.53 14.19
CA ASP A 44 4.64 -0.20 15.00
C ASP A 44 5.87 0.22 14.18
N ILE A 45 5.78 0.19 12.85
CA ILE A 45 6.90 0.48 11.96
C ILE A 45 6.74 1.89 11.38
N ASN A 46 7.82 2.67 11.41
CA ASN A 46 7.84 4.06 10.95
C ASN A 46 7.89 4.23 9.42
N GLU A 47 7.35 3.27 8.68
CA GLU A 47 7.31 3.27 7.22
C GLU A 47 5.86 3.32 6.74
N ASN A 48 5.62 3.91 5.57
CA ASN A 48 4.27 3.96 5.00
C ASN A 48 3.92 2.61 4.36
N SER A 49 2.89 1.94 4.86
CA SER A 49 2.60 0.54 4.52
C SER A 49 1.19 0.33 3.96
N ILE A 50 0.55 1.40 3.45
CA ILE A 50 -0.79 1.37 2.87
C ILE A 50 -0.80 1.42 1.33
N GLY A 51 0.33 1.10 0.70
CA GLY A 51 0.41 0.87 -0.75
C GLY A 51 -0.42 -0.35 -1.15
N ILE A 52 -0.91 -0.38 -2.40
CA ILE A 52 -1.81 -1.46 -2.86
C ILE A 52 -1.12 -2.83 -2.84
N ALA A 53 0.19 -2.86 -3.12
CA ALA A 53 1.01 -4.07 -3.04
C ALA A 53 1.61 -4.32 -1.62
N CYS A 54 1.22 -3.53 -0.62
CA CYS A 54 1.78 -3.71 0.73
C CYS A 54 1.14 -4.90 1.43
N LYS A 55 2.00 -5.77 1.96
CA LYS A 55 1.60 -6.89 2.81
C LYS A 55 0.79 -6.39 4.01
N GLY A 56 -0.29 -7.09 4.35
CA GLY A 56 -1.12 -6.78 5.52
C GLY A 56 -2.06 -5.61 5.32
N LEU A 57 -2.17 -5.10 4.09
CA LEU A 57 -3.14 -4.08 3.73
C LEU A 57 -4.56 -4.57 4.04
N ILE A 58 -5.32 -3.69 4.67
CA ILE A 58 -6.75 -3.79 4.86
C ILE A 58 -7.37 -2.57 4.18
N THR A 59 -8.36 -2.81 3.32
CA THR A 59 -9.18 -1.74 2.74
C THR A 59 -10.62 -1.95 3.17
N ILE A 60 -11.25 -0.94 3.74
CA ILE A 60 -12.65 -1.01 4.19
C ILE A 60 -13.43 0.11 3.51
N LEU A 61 -14.56 -0.24 2.92
CA LEU A 61 -15.47 0.69 2.24
C LEU A 61 -16.88 0.52 2.80
N PRO A 62 -17.39 1.45 3.63
CA PRO A 62 -18.78 1.44 4.02
C PRO A 62 -19.64 1.77 2.81
N ILE A 63 -20.67 0.95 2.58
CA ILE A 63 -21.65 1.13 1.50
C ILE A 63 -23.04 1.47 2.04
N SER A 64 -23.26 1.24 3.34
CA SER A 64 -24.43 1.70 4.06
C SER A 64 -24.08 1.88 5.55
N PRO A 65 -25.00 2.46 6.36
CA PRO A 65 -24.81 2.59 7.81
C PRO A 65 -24.62 1.26 8.56
N PHE A 66 -24.92 0.13 7.92
CA PHE A 66 -24.81 -1.20 8.52
C PHE A 66 -24.05 -2.22 7.65
N LEU A 67 -23.56 -1.80 6.47
CA LEU A 67 -22.85 -2.67 5.54
C LEU A 67 -21.55 -2.02 5.10
N ALA A 68 -20.47 -2.80 5.09
CA ALA A 68 -19.19 -2.40 4.52
C ALA A 68 -18.56 -3.55 3.74
N ILE A 69 -17.81 -3.24 2.70
CA ILE A 69 -16.96 -4.19 1.99
C ILE A 69 -15.58 -4.10 2.62
N ILE A 70 -14.98 -5.25 2.92
CA ILE A 70 -13.59 -5.35 3.37
C ILE A 70 -12.78 -6.16 2.38
N PHE A 71 -11.59 -5.67 2.05
CA PHE A 71 -10.52 -6.40 1.39
C PHE A 71 -9.37 -6.54 2.38
N TYR A 72 -8.77 -7.73 2.47
CA TYR A 72 -7.69 -8.01 3.41
C TYR A 72 -6.69 -9.01 2.83
N ASP A 73 -5.44 -8.94 3.31
CA ASP A 73 -4.42 -9.95 3.04
C ASP A 73 -4.76 -11.27 3.77
N SER A 74 -5.28 -12.25 3.04
CA SER A 74 -5.70 -13.55 3.57
C SER A 74 -4.57 -14.38 4.17
N LYS A 75 -3.31 -14.08 3.84
CA LYS A 75 -2.16 -14.76 4.46
C LYS A 75 -1.80 -14.17 5.82
N LEU A 76 -2.43 -13.07 6.24
CA LEU A 76 -2.22 -12.45 7.54
C LEU A 76 -3.49 -12.38 8.40
N TYR A 77 -4.67 -12.38 7.78
CA TYR A 77 -5.93 -12.26 8.50
C TYR A 77 -6.88 -13.39 8.12
N ILE A 78 -7.47 -14.03 9.13
CA ILE A 78 -8.40 -15.16 8.96
C ILE A 78 -9.71 -14.84 9.67
N PRO A 79 -10.57 -13.98 9.09
CA PRO A 79 -11.86 -13.71 9.68
C PRO A 79 -12.76 -14.94 9.66
N ASN A 80 -13.66 -15.03 10.64
CA ASN A 80 -14.73 -16.02 10.62
C ASN A 80 -15.83 -15.55 9.65
N LYS A 81 -15.66 -15.90 8.37
CA LYS A 81 -16.63 -15.60 7.30
C LYS A 81 -17.53 -16.81 7.03
N ASP A 82 -18.79 -16.56 6.73
CA ASP A 82 -19.71 -17.62 6.28
C ASP A 82 -19.44 -18.03 4.82
N GLU A 83 -20.16 -19.04 4.33
CA GLU A 83 -20.06 -19.55 2.94
C GLU A 83 -20.40 -18.49 1.88
N LYS A 84 -21.06 -17.40 2.27
CA LYS A 84 -21.42 -16.27 1.40
C LYS A 84 -20.47 -15.10 1.57
N HIS A 85 -19.28 -15.32 2.15
CA HIS A 85 -18.27 -14.31 2.42
C HIS A 85 -18.77 -13.16 3.30
N ARG A 86 -19.57 -13.46 4.32
CA ARG A 86 -20.10 -12.46 5.26
C ARG A 86 -19.43 -12.58 6.62
N ILE A 87 -19.12 -11.43 7.20
CA ILE A 87 -18.60 -11.33 8.57
C ILE A 87 -19.61 -10.54 9.39
N TYR A 88 -20.11 -11.15 10.44
CA TYR A 88 -21.12 -10.55 11.30
C TYR A 88 -20.46 -9.87 12.50
N ILE A 89 -20.61 -8.55 12.59
CA ILE A 89 -20.06 -7.75 13.69
C ILE A 89 -21.18 -7.54 14.72
N ASN A 90 -21.00 -8.15 15.89
CA ASN A 90 -21.94 -8.10 17.00
C ASN A 90 -21.46 -7.23 18.16
N ASN A 91 -20.22 -6.75 18.10
CA ASN A 91 -19.61 -5.90 19.13
C ASN A 91 -19.58 -4.44 18.67
N SER A 92 -20.27 -3.56 19.39
CA SER A 92 -20.32 -2.13 19.07
C SER A 92 -18.96 -1.44 19.17
N ARG A 93 -18.02 -2.02 19.93
CA ARG A 93 -16.63 -1.54 20.01
C ARG A 93 -15.94 -1.60 18.64
N ASP A 94 -16.10 -2.69 17.89
CA ASP A 94 -15.49 -2.82 16.56
C ASP A 94 -16.02 -1.77 15.57
N ILE A 95 -17.30 -1.41 15.68
CA ILE A 95 -17.90 -0.34 14.89
C ILE A 95 -17.35 1.02 15.30
N ASN A 96 -17.15 1.25 16.60
CA ASN A 96 -16.53 2.48 17.08
C ASN A 96 -15.08 2.63 16.60
N GLU A 97 -14.29 1.55 16.64
CA GLU A 97 -12.92 1.51 16.12
C GLU A 97 -12.88 1.82 14.62
N PHE A 98 -13.81 1.26 13.84
CA PHE A 98 -13.98 1.64 12.43
C PHE A 98 -14.32 3.14 12.27
N ASN A 99 -15.22 3.68 13.09
CA ASN A 99 -15.59 5.10 13.02
C ASN A 99 -14.43 6.03 13.40
N ILE A 100 -13.56 5.61 14.34
CA ILE A 100 -12.31 6.31 14.64
C ILE A 100 -11.39 6.31 13.41
N LEU A 101 -11.25 5.19 12.70
CA LEU A 101 -10.48 5.17 11.45
C LEU A 101 -11.05 6.13 10.41
N GLN A 102 -12.38 6.19 10.27
CA GLN A 102 -13.02 7.13 9.36
C GLN A 102 -12.72 8.57 9.75
N TYR A 103 -12.81 8.90 11.03
CA TYR A 103 -12.46 10.22 11.53
C TYR A 103 -10.99 10.59 11.22
N LEU A 104 -10.06 9.66 11.45
CA LEU A 104 -8.64 9.87 11.19
C LEU A 104 -8.30 9.94 9.69
N ASN A 105 -9.06 9.25 8.85
CA ASN A 105 -8.92 9.29 7.38
C ASN A 105 -9.57 10.55 6.77
N THR A 106 -10.44 11.23 7.53
CA THR A 106 -11.20 12.38 7.06
C THR A 106 -10.43 13.68 7.24
N LYS A 107 -10.46 14.52 6.20
CA LYS A 107 -9.87 15.85 6.26
C LYS A 107 -10.76 16.85 7.00
N ASP A 108 -12.03 16.97 6.58
CA ASP A 108 -12.91 18.04 7.06
C ASP A 108 -14.25 17.51 7.60
N LYS A 109 -14.99 16.72 6.82
CA LYS A 109 -16.40 16.43 7.10
C LYS A 109 -16.71 14.95 7.32
N LEU A 110 -17.42 14.67 8.40
CA LEU A 110 -18.05 13.38 8.67
C LEU A 110 -19.56 13.43 8.37
N TYR A 111 -20.06 12.28 7.93
CA TYR A 111 -21.44 12.07 7.53
C TYR A 111 -21.97 10.79 8.18
N ALA A 112 -23.25 10.80 8.52
CA ALA A 112 -23.95 9.62 9.04
C ALA A 112 -25.41 9.66 8.60
N LYS A 113 -26.12 8.53 8.76
CA LYS A 113 -27.56 8.46 8.47
C LYS A 113 -28.38 9.39 9.37
N SER A 114 -27.92 9.62 10.60
CA SER A 114 -28.61 10.47 11.58
C SER A 114 -27.62 11.34 12.35
N THR A 115 -28.09 12.49 12.80
CA THR A 115 -27.34 13.37 13.72
C THR A 115 -27.04 12.68 15.04
N GLU A 116 -27.93 11.81 15.50
CA GLU A 116 -27.75 11.02 16.72
C GLU A 116 -26.55 10.08 16.63
N ALA A 117 -26.31 9.46 15.47
CA ALA A 117 -25.13 8.62 15.26
C ALA A 117 -23.83 9.43 15.41
N LEU A 118 -23.79 10.67 14.88
CA LEU A 118 -22.63 11.56 15.04
C LEU A 118 -22.47 12.01 16.49
N ARG A 119 -23.57 12.39 17.17
CA ARG A 119 -23.53 12.80 18.59
C ARG A 119 -23.00 11.68 19.47
N LYS A 120 -23.56 10.47 19.34
CA LYS A 120 -23.09 9.28 20.06
C LYS A 120 -21.60 9.03 19.83
N PHE A 121 -21.13 9.15 18.58
CA PHE A 121 -19.70 9.01 18.28
C PHE A 121 -18.87 10.09 18.96
N VAL A 122 -19.33 11.34 18.96
CA VAL A 122 -18.62 12.44 19.63
C VAL A 122 -18.55 12.22 21.14
N ASP A 123 -19.68 11.90 21.76
CA ASP A 123 -19.80 11.76 23.21
C ASP A 123 -19.04 10.54 23.76
N THR A 124 -18.86 9.50 22.95
CA THR A 124 -18.20 8.25 23.35
C THR A 124 -16.67 8.33 23.30
N ASN A 125 -16.10 9.27 22.53
CA ASN A 125 -14.69 9.24 22.15
C ASN A 125 -13.89 10.42 22.71
N ASN A 126 -12.68 10.14 23.20
CA ASN A 126 -11.74 11.17 23.62
C ASN A 126 -10.93 11.70 22.43
N PHE A 127 -11.39 12.80 21.81
CA PHE A 127 -10.72 13.39 20.65
C PHE A 127 -9.34 13.98 20.97
N GLU A 128 -9.09 14.46 22.18
CA GLU A 128 -7.75 14.94 22.56
C GLU A 128 -6.69 13.84 22.44
N HIS A 129 -7.08 12.59 22.72
CA HIS A 129 -6.23 11.43 22.52
C HIS A 129 -6.18 11.02 21.04
N ILE A 130 -7.33 10.93 20.37
CA ILE A 130 -7.43 10.45 18.98
C ILE A 130 -6.71 11.39 18.00
N ASP A 131 -6.81 12.71 18.17
CA ASP A 131 -6.23 13.70 17.26
C ASP A 131 -4.71 13.63 17.16
N LYS A 132 -4.03 13.05 18.17
CA LYS A 132 -2.59 12.78 18.14
C LYS A 132 -2.19 11.83 17.01
N PHE A 133 -3.14 11.03 16.52
CA PHE A 133 -2.95 10.03 15.48
C PHE A 133 -3.39 10.51 14.09
N LYS A 134 -3.84 11.76 13.93
CA LYS A 134 -4.18 12.28 12.60
C LYS A 134 -2.94 12.31 11.71
N PRO A 135 -2.99 11.66 10.52
CA PRO A 135 -1.86 11.64 9.61
C PRO A 135 -1.55 13.06 9.12
N LYS A 136 -0.29 13.48 9.29
CA LYS A 136 0.18 14.77 8.79
C LYS A 136 0.66 14.59 7.36
N ILE A 137 0.05 15.28 6.41
CA ILE A 137 0.51 15.27 5.02
C ILE A 137 1.92 15.86 4.99
N GLU A 138 2.89 15.06 4.57
CA GLU A 138 4.27 15.50 4.42
C GLU A 138 4.48 15.98 2.99
N LYS A 139 5.18 17.10 2.85
CA LYS A 139 5.54 17.68 1.55
C LYS A 139 7.06 17.85 1.52
N GLU A 140 7.67 17.36 0.46
CA GLU A 140 9.11 17.39 0.29
C GLU A 140 9.43 17.85 -1.12
N ILE A 141 10.36 18.80 -1.27
CA ILE A 141 10.86 19.19 -2.59
C ILE A 141 11.90 18.15 -2.99
N ILE A 142 11.62 17.41 -4.07
CA ILE A 142 12.46 16.30 -4.53
C ILE A 142 13.33 16.65 -5.73
N GLY A 143 13.21 17.87 -6.25
CA GLY A 143 14.05 18.38 -7.32
C GLY A 143 13.60 19.76 -7.78
N GLN A 144 14.53 20.51 -8.36
CA GLN A 144 14.26 21.80 -8.98
C GLN A 144 14.34 21.65 -10.49
N VAL A 145 13.34 22.19 -11.20
CA VAL A 145 13.30 22.17 -12.68
C VAL A 145 14.00 23.42 -13.21
N ASP A 146 13.70 24.57 -12.62
CA ASP A 146 14.28 25.87 -12.93
C ASP A 146 14.12 26.85 -11.74
N ASN A 147 14.39 28.13 -11.95
CA ASN A 147 14.33 29.15 -10.90
C ASN A 147 12.91 29.41 -10.36
N THR A 148 11.86 28.91 -11.01
CA THR A 148 10.46 29.14 -10.63
C THR A 148 9.67 27.86 -10.37
N SER A 149 10.22 26.70 -10.73
CA SER A 149 9.50 25.42 -10.73
C SER A 149 10.28 24.32 -10.01
N ALA A 150 9.57 23.53 -9.20
CA ALA A 150 10.13 22.41 -8.45
C ALA A 150 9.19 21.20 -8.42
N TYR A 151 9.76 20.01 -8.34
CA TYR A 151 9.05 18.78 -8.07
C TYR A 151 8.79 18.64 -6.57
N VAL A 152 7.53 18.43 -6.21
CA VAL A 152 7.10 18.24 -4.82
C VAL A 152 6.53 16.83 -4.67
N ALA A 153 7.14 16.02 -3.80
CA ALA A 153 6.55 14.79 -3.31
C ALA A 153 5.54 15.12 -2.20
N ILE A 154 4.33 14.58 -2.32
CA ILE A 154 3.31 14.63 -1.29
C ILE A 154 3.14 13.21 -0.76
N LYS A 155 3.46 13.00 0.51
CA LYS A 155 3.31 11.70 1.18
C LYS A 155 2.06 11.73 2.06
N TYR A 156 1.24 10.71 1.91
CA TYR A 156 0.06 10.44 2.74
C TYR A 156 0.40 9.32 3.72
N PRO A 157 0.86 9.63 4.94
CA PRO A 157 1.25 8.60 5.89
C PRO A 157 0.04 7.80 6.36
N GLN A 158 0.27 6.52 6.66
CA GLN A 158 -0.72 5.65 7.26
C GLN A 158 -1.19 6.17 8.63
N ILE A 159 -2.45 5.87 8.97
CA ILE A 159 -2.99 6.06 10.31
C ILE A 159 -2.31 5.07 11.25
N LYS A 160 -1.68 5.55 12.33
CA LYS A 160 -0.97 4.72 13.32
C LYS A 160 -1.77 4.43 14.60
N TYR A 161 -3.08 4.62 14.54
CA TYR A 161 -3.94 4.34 15.70
C TYR A 161 -3.99 2.82 15.95
N PRO A 162 -3.80 2.34 17.20
CA PRO A 162 -3.73 0.92 17.52
C PRO A 162 -5.14 0.29 17.55
N ILE A 163 -5.70 0.06 16.36
CA ILE A 163 -7.07 -0.43 16.21
C ILE A 163 -7.20 -1.87 16.69
N LYS A 164 -8.28 -2.14 17.42
CA LYS A 164 -8.75 -3.50 17.70
C LYS A 164 -9.83 -3.88 16.67
N MET A 165 -9.57 -4.96 15.93
CA MET A 165 -10.54 -5.55 14.99
C MET A 165 -10.74 -7.01 15.39
N GLU A 166 -11.69 -7.30 16.28
CA GLU A 166 -11.92 -8.67 16.76
C GLU A 166 -12.45 -9.56 15.63
N TYR A 167 -13.26 -8.99 14.73
CA TYR A 167 -13.78 -9.65 13.54
C TYR A 167 -12.72 -9.98 12.47
N LEU A 168 -11.50 -9.44 12.61
CA LEU A 168 -10.39 -9.66 11.68
C LEU A 168 -9.11 -10.07 12.45
N PRO A 169 -9.08 -11.28 13.03
CA PRO A 169 -7.95 -11.74 13.81
C PRO A 169 -6.72 -11.92 12.93
N SER A 170 -5.57 -11.54 13.47
CA SER A 170 -4.27 -11.66 12.81
C SER A 170 -3.65 -13.01 13.12
N ILE A 171 -2.99 -13.63 12.13
CA ILE A 171 -2.14 -14.80 12.37
C ILE A 171 -0.87 -14.29 13.07
N GLU A 172 -0.58 -14.79 14.27
CA GLU A 172 0.56 -14.33 15.09
C GLU A 172 1.93 -14.56 14.44
N LYS A 173 2.02 -15.41 13.41
CA LYS A 173 3.26 -15.70 12.71
C LYS A 173 3.56 -14.63 11.67
N ARG A 174 4.71 -13.96 11.81
CA ARG A 174 5.32 -13.19 10.72
C ARG A 174 5.58 -14.11 9.53
N VAL A 175 4.64 -14.17 8.57
CA VAL A 175 4.85 -14.89 7.31
C VAL A 175 5.95 -14.18 6.54
N ASN A 176 7.08 -14.83 6.23
CA ASN A 176 8.09 -14.26 5.35
C ASN A 176 7.52 -14.20 3.92
N TYR A 177 7.25 -12.99 3.44
CA TYR A 177 6.91 -12.75 2.04
C TYR A 177 8.17 -12.30 1.32
N GLY A 178 8.98 -13.24 0.83
CA GLY A 178 10.01 -12.95 -0.17
C GLY A 178 9.43 -12.76 -1.58
N ASP A 179 8.23 -13.29 -1.81
CA ASP A 179 7.74 -13.54 -3.18
C ASP A 179 6.97 -12.37 -3.79
N GLY A 180 6.36 -11.50 -2.97
CA GLY A 180 5.51 -10.41 -3.47
C GLY A 180 6.29 -9.29 -4.16
N ILE A 181 7.39 -8.84 -3.55
CA ILE A 181 8.29 -7.85 -4.16
C ILE A 181 8.94 -8.46 -5.40
N ARG A 182 9.39 -9.72 -5.32
CA ARG A 182 9.98 -10.44 -6.44
C ARG A 182 9.01 -10.54 -7.62
N ASN A 183 7.78 -10.97 -7.40
CA ASN A 183 6.77 -11.07 -8.45
C ASN A 183 6.44 -9.71 -9.07
N HIS A 184 6.36 -8.65 -8.26
CA HIS A 184 6.11 -7.30 -8.77
C HIS A 184 7.30 -6.74 -9.57
N VAL A 185 8.52 -6.98 -9.10
CA VAL A 185 9.76 -6.66 -9.83
C VAL A 185 9.80 -7.42 -11.15
N MET A 186 9.48 -8.72 -11.16
CA MET A 186 9.48 -9.54 -12.38
C MET A 186 8.41 -9.08 -13.39
N VAL A 187 7.18 -8.81 -12.94
CA VAL A 187 6.12 -8.30 -13.84
C VAL A 187 6.50 -6.95 -14.42
N THR A 188 7.09 -6.06 -13.62
CA THR A 188 7.52 -4.74 -14.10
C THR A 188 8.69 -4.86 -15.08
N ILE A 189 9.62 -5.79 -14.85
CA ILE A 189 10.71 -6.11 -15.77
C ILE A 189 10.14 -6.67 -17.09
N ASP A 190 9.22 -7.63 -17.03
CA ASP A 190 8.60 -8.22 -18.23
C ASP A 190 7.85 -7.18 -19.06
N GLU A 191 7.11 -6.26 -18.42
CA GLU A 191 6.45 -5.13 -19.11
C GLU A 191 7.48 -4.17 -19.75
N LEU A 192 8.57 -3.85 -19.05
CA LEU A 192 9.67 -3.03 -19.57
C LEU A 192 10.37 -3.69 -20.76
N MET A 193 10.61 -5.01 -20.70
CA MET A 193 11.22 -5.78 -21.80
C MET A 193 10.30 -5.84 -23.02
N ASN A 194 9.00 -6.01 -22.82
CA ASN A 194 8.02 -5.97 -23.92
C ASN A 194 7.91 -4.59 -24.57
N GLU A 195 8.17 -3.50 -23.84
CA GLU A 195 8.26 -2.15 -24.41
C GLU A 195 9.59 -1.90 -25.14
N LEU A 196 10.70 -2.48 -24.65
CA LEU A 196 12.02 -2.45 -25.30
C LEU A 196 12.00 -3.09 -26.68
N GLU A 197 11.35 -4.25 -26.82
CA GLU A 197 11.22 -4.95 -28.11
C GLU A 197 10.41 -4.15 -29.14
N ARG A 198 9.64 -3.15 -28.71
CA ARG A 198 8.65 -2.47 -29.56
C ARG A 198 9.08 -1.12 -30.13
N ASN A 199 10.07 -0.40 -29.60
CA ASN A 199 10.42 0.96 -30.10
C ASN A 199 11.88 1.42 -29.84
N SER A 200 12.35 2.33 -30.72
CA SER A 200 13.71 2.85 -30.93
C SER A 200 14.43 3.57 -29.75
N GLU A 201 15.76 3.77 -29.93
CA GLU A 201 16.81 4.28 -29.02
C GLU A 201 16.42 5.34 -27.95
N ASP A 202 15.50 6.27 -28.23
CA ASP A 202 15.14 7.34 -27.27
C ASP A 202 14.34 6.85 -26.05
N ASN A 203 13.59 5.75 -26.17
CA ASN A 203 12.86 5.15 -25.04
C ASN A 203 13.77 4.33 -24.12
N PHE A 204 14.94 3.93 -24.59
CA PHE A 204 15.90 3.10 -23.85
C PHE A 204 16.35 3.79 -22.55
N ARG A 205 16.60 5.11 -22.60
CA ARG A 205 16.98 5.92 -21.43
C ARG A 205 15.86 6.07 -20.40
N VAL A 206 14.59 6.04 -20.81
CA VAL A 206 13.43 6.12 -19.91
C VAL A 206 13.25 4.80 -19.17
N ILE A 207 13.45 3.69 -19.87
CA ILE A 207 13.37 2.32 -19.34
C ILE A 207 14.50 2.07 -18.33
N LEU A 208 15.71 2.55 -18.61
CA LEU A 208 16.85 2.44 -17.70
C LEU A 208 16.68 3.30 -16.43
N LYS A 209 16.05 4.47 -16.55
CA LYS A 209 15.61 5.24 -15.37
C LYS A 209 14.56 4.48 -14.55
N GLY A 210 13.65 3.76 -15.21
CA GLY A 210 12.69 2.85 -14.57
C GLY A 210 13.38 1.72 -13.79
N LEU A 211 14.34 1.04 -14.41
CA LEU A 211 15.16 0.00 -13.78
C LEU A 211 15.97 0.54 -12.59
N MET A 212 16.53 1.75 -12.68
CA MET A 212 17.23 2.38 -11.55
C MET A 212 16.30 2.69 -10.36
N VAL A 213 15.05 3.09 -10.62
CA VAL A 213 14.05 3.30 -9.56
C VAL A 213 13.69 1.96 -8.90
N ILE A 214 13.53 0.89 -9.69
CA ILE A 214 13.27 -0.46 -9.17
C ILE A 214 14.44 -0.95 -8.30
N ILE A 215 15.68 -0.79 -8.77
CA ILE A 215 16.89 -1.14 -8.00
C ILE A 215 16.98 -0.33 -6.71
N LYS A 216 16.61 0.96 -6.73
CA LYS A 216 16.55 1.81 -5.53
C LYS A 216 15.47 1.34 -4.54
N ILE A 217 14.30 0.94 -5.03
CA ILE A 217 13.22 0.36 -4.20
C ILE A 217 13.68 -0.95 -3.57
N VAL A 218 14.37 -1.81 -4.32
CA VAL A 218 14.95 -3.06 -3.79
C VAL A 218 16.06 -2.77 -2.75
N LYS A 219 16.89 -1.75 -2.98
CA LYS A 219 17.94 -1.28 -2.05
C LYS A 219 17.37 -0.77 -0.71
N GLU A 220 16.20 -0.12 -0.76
CA GLU A 220 15.50 0.40 0.44
C GLU A 220 14.63 -0.67 1.12
N SER A 221 14.29 -1.76 0.43
CA SER A 221 13.60 -2.90 1.01
C SER A 221 14.55 -3.68 1.93
N LYS A 222 14.25 -3.73 3.24
CA LYS A 222 15.01 -4.48 4.27
C LYS A 222 14.85 -6.00 4.10
N SER A 223 15.28 -6.56 2.98
CA SER A 223 15.52 -7.98 2.83
C SER A 223 16.74 -8.39 3.68
N THR A 224 16.60 -9.50 4.42
CA THR A 224 17.52 -10.00 5.45
C THR A 224 18.81 -10.64 4.93
N ASN A 225 19.07 -10.65 3.62
CA ASN A 225 20.24 -11.32 3.05
C ASN A 225 21.31 -10.32 2.58
N LEU A 226 22.33 -10.14 3.42
CA LEU A 226 23.45 -9.20 3.20
C LEU A 226 24.25 -9.49 1.91
N ASN A 227 24.25 -10.73 1.42
CA ASN A 227 24.95 -11.10 0.19
C ASN A 227 24.18 -10.64 -1.06
N ILE A 228 22.85 -10.77 -1.03
CA ILE A 228 21.96 -10.30 -2.10
C ILE A 228 22.07 -8.77 -2.26
N GLN A 229 22.16 -8.05 -1.14
CA GLN A 229 22.36 -6.59 -1.16
C GLN A 229 23.70 -6.19 -1.78
N LYS A 230 24.78 -6.91 -1.49
CA LYS A 230 26.10 -6.63 -2.06
C LYS A 230 26.15 -6.90 -3.56
N GLU A 231 25.56 -7.99 -4.03
CA GLU A 231 25.50 -8.30 -5.46
C GLU A 231 24.64 -7.29 -6.23
N LEU A 232 23.47 -6.91 -5.69
CA LEU A 232 22.65 -5.84 -6.26
C LEU A 232 23.38 -4.50 -6.30
N MET A 233 24.21 -4.20 -5.29
CA MET A 233 25.02 -2.99 -5.25
C MET A 233 26.06 -2.98 -6.38
N VAL A 234 26.79 -4.08 -6.56
CA VAL A 234 27.78 -4.22 -7.65
C VAL A 234 27.11 -4.11 -9.03
N ILE A 235 25.99 -4.78 -9.24
CA ILE A 235 25.25 -4.74 -10.50
C ILE A 235 24.73 -3.32 -10.78
N SER A 236 24.23 -2.62 -9.75
CA SER A 236 23.73 -1.25 -9.89
C SER A 236 24.82 -0.24 -10.25
N GLU A 237 26.01 -0.38 -9.69
CA GLU A 237 27.16 0.49 -9.99
C GLU A 237 27.70 0.23 -11.39
N GLN A 238 27.70 -1.03 -11.84
CA GLN A 238 28.08 -1.40 -13.21
C GLN A 238 27.10 -0.83 -14.23
N LEU A 239 25.79 -0.96 -14.00
CA LEU A 239 24.75 -0.34 -14.82
C LEU A 239 24.93 1.19 -14.89
N PHE A 240 25.19 1.85 -13.76
CA PHE A 240 25.35 3.31 -13.72
C PHE A 240 26.58 3.79 -14.52
N LYS A 241 27.67 3.01 -14.52
CA LYS A 241 28.87 3.33 -15.30
C LYS A 241 28.62 3.16 -16.80
N GLU A 242 28.07 2.02 -17.20
CA GLU A 242 27.84 1.71 -18.63
C GLU A 242 26.73 2.58 -19.25
N LEU A 243 25.73 3.00 -18.46
CA LEU A 243 24.70 3.96 -18.88
C LEU A 243 25.26 5.33 -19.31
N ASN A 244 26.42 5.71 -18.77
CA ASN A 244 27.11 6.94 -19.14
C ASN A 244 28.11 6.74 -20.29
N CYS A 245 28.27 5.50 -20.80
CA CYS A 245 29.31 5.13 -21.75
C CYS A 245 28.78 4.34 -22.97
N THR A 246 27.52 4.53 -23.41
CA THR A 246 27.01 4.11 -24.76
C THR A 246 27.52 2.76 -25.31
N ASN A 247 27.66 1.73 -24.48
CA ASN A 247 28.09 0.39 -24.94
C ASN A 247 26.95 -0.60 -24.72
N GLU A 248 26.09 -0.74 -25.73
CA GLU A 248 24.88 -1.58 -25.69
C GLU A 248 25.17 -3.05 -25.35
N TYR A 249 26.30 -3.59 -25.83
CA TYR A 249 26.67 -4.99 -25.63
C TYR A 249 27.01 -5.32 -24.16
N GLU A 250 27.75 -4.46 -23.47
CA GLU A 250 28.04 -4.66 -22.05
C GLU A 250 26.81 -4.36 -21.19
N LEU A 251 25.92 -3.48 -21.63
CA LEU A 251 24.64 -3.22 -20.97
C LEU A 251 23.72 -4.45 -21.01
N GLU A 252 23.57 -5.07 -22.17
CA GLU A 252 22.77 -6.29 -22.36
C GLU A 252 23.27 -7.45 -21.50
N LYS A 253 24.59 -7.58 -21.36
CA LYS A 253 25.24 -8.58 -20.50
C LYS A 253 24.99 -8.34 -19.01
N ILE A 254 24.95 -7.08 -18.56
CA ILE A 254 24.61 -6.73 -17.18
C ILE A 254 23.12 -6.98 -16.91
N ILE A 255 22.23 -6.66 -17.85
CA ILE A 255 20.79 -6.93 -17.76
C ILE A 255 20.53 -8.43 -17.63
N ASN A 256 21.17 -9.26 -18.48
CA ASN A 256 21.02 -10.71 -18.42
C ASN A 256 21.53 -11.33 -17.11
N LYS A 257 22.58 -10.77 -16.51
CA LYS A 257 23.03 -11.15 -15.15
C LYS A 257 21.99 -10.79 -14.09
N LEU A 258 21.35 -9.63 -14.22
CA LEU A 258 20.31 -9.15 -13.30
C LEU A 258 19.06 -10.04 -13.38
N ILE A 259 18.66 -10.45 -14.59
CA ILE A 259 17.56 -11.40 -14.82
C ILE A 259 17.87 -12.77 -14.21
N ALA A 260 19.06 -13.31 -14.46
CA ALA A 260 19.49 -14.59 -13.88
C ALA A 260 19.51 -14.54 -12.34
N PHE A 261 19.94 -13.42 -11.77
CA PHE A 261 19.98 -13.20 -10.33
C PHE A 261 18.59 -13.13 -9.69
N LEU A 262 17.62 -12.48 -10.35
CA LEU A 262 16.23 -12.40 -9.86
C LEU A 262 15.42 -13.68 -10.08
N SER A 263 15.90 -14.58 -10.94
CA SER A 263 15.26 -15.85 -11.27
C SER A 263 15.58 -17.01 -10.31
N ILE A 264 16.47 -16.80 -9.32
CA ILE A 264 16.80 -17.73 -8.21
C ILE A 264 15.98 -17.40 -6.98
#